data_AF-A0A1Z9SLZ1-F1
#
_entry.id   AF-A0A1Z9SLZ1-F1
#
_cell.length_a   1.000
_cell.length_b   1.000
_cell.length_c   1.000
_cell.angle_alpha   90.00
_cell.angle_beta   90.00
_cell.angle_gamma   90.00
#
_symmetry.space_group_name_H-M   'P 1'
#
loop_
_entity.id
_entity.type
_entity.pdbx_description
1 polymer ?
#
loop_
_entity_poly.entity_id
_entity_poly.type
_entity_poly.pdbx_seq_one_letter_code
_entity_poly.pdbx_strand_id
1 'polypeptide(L)'
;MSYSRWITSKFYTYWSGNNVYDKIDEVFIVHQNLENYRGFTYKECKELVDDKIKLKGTMNFVDDDKEAEELQGYMKKFIEDVDHKYLTDIRGGQ
;
A
#
# COMPACT_ATOMS: atom_id res chain seq x y z
N MET A 1 5.61 8.36 -3.45
CA MET A 1 4.68 8.12 -4.59
C MET A 1 3.27 8.00 -4.03
N SER A 2 2.26 8.71 -4.56
CA SER A 2 0.86 8.58 -4.09
C SER A 2 0.04 7.78 -5.10
N TYR A 3 -0.68 6.75 -4.66
CA TYR A 3 -1.46 5.85 -5.53
C TYR A 3 -2.93 6.22 -5.63
N SER A 4 -3.45 7.00 -4.68
CA SER A 4 -4.81 7.54 -4.72
C SER A 4 -4.85 8.97 -4.18
N ARG A 5 -5.90 9.71 -4.55
CA ARG A 5 -6.17 11.09 -4.10
C ARG A 5 -7.60 11.16 -3.58
N TRP A 6 -7.84 11.94 -2.53
CA TRP A 6 -9.19 12.16 -1.99
C TRP A 6 -10.21 12.68 -3.01
N ILE A 7 -9.73 13.31 -4.09
CA ILE A 7 -10.60 13.82 -5.16
C ILE A 7 -11.13 12.70 -6.08
N THR A 8 -10.46 11.55 -6.14
CA THR A 8 -10.83 10.42 -7.01
C THR A 8 -11.27 9.18 -6.24
N SER A 9 -10.92 9.10 -4.95
CA SER A 9 -11.13 7.91 -4.11
C SER A 9 -11.37 8.35 -2.68
N LYS A 10 -12.14 7.58 -1.90
CA LYS A 10 -12.35 7.86 -0.47
C LYS A 10 -11.08 7.75 0.38
N PHE A 11 -10.09 6.99 -0.09
CA PHE A 11 -8.85 6.76 0.63
C PHE A 11 -7.70 7.52 -0.02
N TYR A 12 -6.83 8.10 0.79
CA TYR A 12 -5.55 8.67 0.34
C TYR A 12 -4.44 7.69 0.65
N THR A 13 -3.81 7.15 -0.39
CA THR A 13 -2.79 6.12 -0.27
C THR A 13 -1.46 6.60 -0.83
N TYR A 14 -0.40 6.34 -0.10
CA TYR A 14 0.94 6.67 -0.55
C TYR A 14 1.98 5.70 0.00
N TRP A 15 3.04 5.57 -0.78
CA TRP A 15 4.28 4.93 -0.36
C TRP A 15 5.03 5.85 0.61
N SER A 16 5.25 5.35 1.82
CA SER A 16 6.12 5.93 2.84
C SER A 16 7.31 5.01 3.07
N GLY A 17 8.48 5.49 2.68
CA GLY A 17 9.71 4.73 2.68
C GLY A 17 10.88 5.68 2.76
N ASN A 18 11.33 6.01 3.97
CA ASN A 18 12.41 6.97 4.15
C ASN A 18 13.60 6.28 4.80
N ASN A 19 14.70 6.13 4.05
CA ASN A 19 15.93 5.45 4.50
C ASN A 19 15.76 3.99 4.97
N VAL A 20 14.87 3.23 4.32
CA VAL A 20 14.76 1.80 4.58
C VAL A 20 15.81 1.02 3.80
N TYR A 21 16.60 0.21 4.51
CA TYR A 21 17.65 -0.62 3.93
C TYR A 21 17.10 -1.77 3.08
N ASP A 22 15.89 -2.24 3.40
CA ASP A 22 15.27 -3.41 2.80
C ASP A 22 13.86 -3.11 2.32
N LYS A 23 13.48 -3.69 1.17
CA LYS A 23 12.15 -3.53 0.56
C LYS A 23 11.01 -4.03 1.44
N ILE A 24 11.33 -4.88 2.40
CA ILE A 24 10.39 -5.46 3.35
C ILE A 24 9.92 -4.39 4.35
N ASP A 25 10.76 -3.40 4.64
CA ASP A 25 10.48 -2.31 5.59
C ASP A 25 9.72 -1.14 4.94
N GLU A 26 9.50 -1.20 3.62
CA GLU A 26 8.70 -0.20 2.91
C GLU A 26 7.26 -0.22 3.40
N VAL A 27 6.71 0.95 3.73
CA VAL A 27 5.38 1.09 4.31
C VAL A 27 4.41 1.72 3.31
N PHE A 28 3.28 1.07 3.13
CA PHE A 28 2.12 1.59 2.43
C PHE A 28 1.16 2.21 3.43
N ILE A 29 0.96 3.53 3.35
CA ILE A 29 0.05 4.23 4.26
C ILE A 29 -1.26 4.50 3.55
N VAL A 30 -2.36 4.14 4.22
CA VAL A 30 -3.73 4.42 3.82
C VAL A 30 -4.36 5.37 4.82
N HIS A 31 -4.72 6.56 4.38
CA HIS A 31 -5.55 7.51 5.11
C HIS A 31 -7.00 7.35 4.68
N GLN A 32 -7.85 7.01 5.64
CA GLN A 32 -9.29 7.12 5.48
C GLN A 32 -9.75 8.57 5.68
N ASN A 33 -9.17 9.25 6.68
CA ASN A 33 -9.44 10.65 7.01
C ASN A 33 -8.12 11.29 7.47
N LEU A 34 -8.12 12.62 7.68
CA LEU A 34 -6.97 13.36 8.20
C LEU A 34 -6.40 12.79 9.52
N GLU A 35 -7.25 12.16 10.34
CA GLU A 35 -6.88 11.64 11.67
C GLU A 35 -6.76 10.11 11.69
N ASN A 36 -7.36 9.42 10.72
CA ASN A 36 -7.43 7.96 10.69
C ASN A 36 -6.62 7.44 9.52
N TYR A 37 -5.43 6.93 9.83
CA TYR A 37 -4.54 6.29 8.88
C TYR A 37 -4.02 4.97 9.40
N ARG A 38 -3.68 4.08 8.46
CA ARG A 38 -3.08 2.80 8.75
C ARG A 38 -1.91 2.54 7.81
N GLY A 39 -0.76 2.22 8.39
CA GLY A 39 0.41 1.77 7.66
C GLY A 39 0.44 0.25 7.57
N PHE A 40 0.84 -0.28 6.42
CA PHE A 40 1.07 -1.68 6.16
C PHE A 40 2.48 -1.85 5.59
N THR A 41 3.26 -2.77 6.15
CA THR A 41 4.57 -3.08 5.58
C THR A 41 4.43 -3.83 4.26
N TYR A 42 5.47 -3.85 3.42
CA TYR A 42 5.48 -4.61 2.17
C TYR A 42 5.12 -6.08 2.38
N LYS A 43 5.63 -6.70 3.45
CA LYS A 43 5.28 -8.08 3.81
C LYS A 43 3.78 -8.21 4.09
N GLU A 44 3.23 -7.32 4.91
CA GLU A 44 1.80 -7.32 5.21
C GLU A 44 0.96 -7.06 3.96
N CYS A 45 1.32 -6.10 3.11
CA CYS A 45 0.66 -5.87 1.83
C CYS A 45 0.64 -7.14 0.98
N LYS A 46 1.74 -7.92 0.96
CA LYS A 46 1.83 -9.16 0.19
C LYS A 46 0.95 -10.28 0.76
N GLU A 47 0.73 -10.31 2.06
CA GLU A 47 -0.21 -11.25 2.70
C GLU A 47 -1.67 -10.78 2.53
N LEU A 48 -1.93 -9.47 2.66
CA LEU A 48 -3.26 -8.86 2.58
C LEU A 48 -3.80 -8.77 1.15
N VAL A 49 -2.93 -8.66 0.15
CA VAL A 49 -3.34 -8.64 -1.27
C VAL A 49 -3.86 -10.01 -1.72
N ASP A 50 -3.40 -11.09 -1.08
CA ASP A 50 -3.91 -12.44 -1.29
C ASP A 50 -5.19 -12.67 -0.48
N ASP A 51 -5.27 -12.09 0.72
CA ASP A 51 -6.34 -12.33 1.69
C ASP A 51 -7.31 -11.14 1.82
N LYS A 52 -8.31 -11.07 0.91
CA LYS A 52 -9.40 -10.04 0.92
C LYS A 52 -10.14 -10.00 2.26
N ILE A 53 -10.29 -11.13 2.94
CA ILE A 53 -11.06 -11.23 4.20
C ILE A 53 -10.30 -10.53 5.32
N LYS A 54 -9.00 -10.78 5.44
CA LYS A 54 -8.14 -10.06 6.39
C LYS A 54 -8.08 -8.57 6.08
N LEU A 55 -8.05 -8.17 4.81
CA LEU A 55 -8.07 -6.76 4.44
C LEU A 55 -9.32 -6.05 4.98
N LYS A 56 -10.52 -6.62 4.71
CA LYS A 56 -11.79 -6.10 5.23
C LYS A 56 -11.85 -6.09 6.76
N GLY A 57 -11.39 -7.16 7.41
CA GLY A 57 -11.37 -7.24 8.87
C GLY A 57 -10.39 -6.24 9.52
N THR A 58 -9.28 -5.96 8.84
CA THR A 58 -8.26 -5.02 9.33
C THR A 58 -8.65 -3.57 9.07
N MET A 59 -9.40 -3.33 7.99
CA MET A 59 -9.98 -2.05 7.64
C MET A 59 -11.45 -2.06 7.98
N ASN A 60 -11.75 -1.98 9.28
CA ASN A 60 -13.10 -1.96 9.86
C ASN A 60 -14.00 -0.81 9.35
N PHE A 61 -13.51 -0.02 8.41
CA PHE A 61 -14.14 1.11 7.74
C PHE A 61 -14.34 0.90 6.23
N VAL A 62 -13.85 -0.21 5.68
CA VAL A 62 -14.13 -0.66 4.30
C VAL A 62 -15.34 -1.59 4.37
N ASP A 63 -16.52 -1.00 4.21
CA ASP A 63 -17.80 -1.72 4.25
C ASP A 63 -18.16 -2.30 2.86
N ASP A 64 -17.73 -1.62 1.79
CA ASP A 64 -18.06 -1.98 0.42
C ASP A 64 -17.00 -2.86 -0.26
N ASP A 65 -17.44 -3.87 -1.02
CA ASP A 65 -16.56 -4.73 -1.82
C ASP A 65 -15.74 -3.96 -2.86
N LYS A 66 -16.28 -2.86 -3.41
CA LYS A 66 -15.56 -2.03 -4.38
C LYS A 66 -14.41 -1.28 -3.72
N GLU A 67 -14.61 -0.78 -2.51
CA GLU A 67 -13.57 -0.10 -1.74
C GLU A 67 -12.42 -1.05 -1.41
N ALA A 68 -12.74 -2.28 -1.01
CA ALA A 68 -11.75 -3.33 -0.79
C ALA A 68 -10.97 -3.67 -2.07
N GLU A 69 -11.66 -3.73 -3.22
CA GLU A 69 -11.03 -4.02 -4.50
C GLU A 69 -10.13 -2.87 -5.00
N GLU A 70 -10.58 -1.62 -4.88
CA GLU A 70 -9.73 -0.45 -5.18
C GLU A 70 -8.46 -0.47 -4.34
N LEU A 71 -8.61 -0.75 -3.04
CA LEU A 71 -7.48 -0.76 -2.12
C LEU A 71 -6.51 -1.90 -2.39
N GLN A 72 -7.01 -3.09 -2.72
CA GLN A 72 -6.17 -4.18 -3.23
C GLN A 72 -5.44 -3.78 -4.51
N GLY A 73 -6.10 -3.05 -5.41
CA GLY A 73 -5.47 -2.52 -6.62
C GLY A 73 -4.30 -1.58 -6.29
N TYR A 74 -4.47 -0.69 -5.30
CA TYR A 74 -3.39 0.19 -4.84
C TYR A 74 -2.26 -0.58 -4.16
N MET A 75 -2.57 -1.58 -3.34
CA MET A 75 -1.56 -2.44 -2.72
C MET A 75 -0.76 -3.22 -3.78
N LYS A 76 -1.40 -3.77 -4.82
CA LYS A 76 -0.71 -4.43 -5.94
C LYS A 76 0.25 -3.48 -6.63
N LYS A 77 -0.21 -2.28 -6.99
CA LYS A 77 0.63 -1.25 -7.61
C LYS A 77 1.82 -0.89 -6.72
N PHE A 78 1.58 -0.73 -5.42
CA PHE A 78 2.66 -0.47 -4.47
C PHE A 78 3.71 -1.59 -4.44
N ILE A 79 3.28 -2.85 -4.41
CA ILE A 79 4.19 -4.00 -4.45
C ILE A 79 5.01 -4.00 -5.74
N GLU A 80 4.37 -3.75 -6.88
CA GLU A 80 5.04 -3.66 -8.19
C GLU A 80 6.05 -2.51 -8.24
N ASP A 81 5.70 -1.32 -7.76
CA ASP A 81 6.59 -0.15 -7.70
C ASP A 81 7.79 -0.40 -6.78
N VAL A 82 7.57 -1.01 -5.62
CA VAL A 82 8.63 -1.39 -4.68
C VAL A 82 9.55 -2.42 -5.32
N ASP A 83 9.00 -3.49 -5.91
CA ASP A 83 9.81 -4.53 -6.53
C ASP A 83 10.62 -3.97 -7.71
N HIS A 84 10.00 -3.13 -8.54
CA HIS A 84 10.68 -2.44 -9.63
C HIS A 84 11.79 -1.51 -9.14
N LYS A 85 11.54 -0.70 -8.09
CA LYS A 85 12.55 0.20 -7.51
C LYS A 85 13.75 -0.58 -6.99
N TYR A 86 13.54 -1.65 -6.24
CA TYR A 86 14.65 -2.44 -5.71
C TYR A 86 15.36 -3.27 -6.81
N LEU A 87 14.63 -3.77 -7.81
CA LEU A 87 15.26 -4.42 -8.97
C LEU A 87 16.13 -3.45 -9.79
N THR A 88 15.70 -2.20 -9.96
CA THR A 88 16.49 -1.19 -10.67
C THR A 88 17.65 -0.67 -9.84
N ASP A 89 17.52 -0.58 -8.52
CA ASP A 89 18.59 -0.15 -7.62
C ASP A 89 19.74 -1.17 -7.58
N ILE A 90 19.41 -2.47 -7.52
CA ILE A 90 20.39 -3.57 -7.62
C ILE A 90 21.13 -3.57 -8.97
N ARG A 91 20.48 -3.10 -10.04
CA ARG A 91 21.09 -2.98 -11.39
C ARG A 91 21.84 -1.67 -11.64
N GLY A 92 21.63 -0.67 -10.78
CA GLY A 92 22.27 0.64 -10.85
C GLY A 92 23.59 0.75 -10.08
N GLY A 93 24.12 -0.38 -9.56
CA GLY A 93 25.44 -0.44 -8.93
C GLY A 93 26.54 -0.09 -9.94
N GLN A 94 26.90 1.19 -9.96
CA GLN A 94 28.01 1.79 -10.70
C GLN A 94 29.27 1.81 -9.85
#